data_AF-A0A0K8RDF5-F1
#
_entry.id   AF-A0A0K8RDF5-F1
#
_cell.length_a   1.000
_cell.length_b   1.000
_cell.length_c   1.000
_cell.angle_alpha   90.00
_cell.angle_beta   90.00
_cell.angle_gamma   90.00
#
_symmetry.space_group_name_H-M   'P 1'
#
loop_
_entity.id
_entity.type
_entity.pdbx_description
1 polymer ?
#
loop_
_entity_poly.entity_id
_entity_poly.type
_entity_poly.pdbx_seq_one_letter_code
_entity_poly.pdbx_strand_id
1 'polypeptide(L)'
;MLLVLFAVVLLLPAFQAEGERFRGRPFPDPCYSTLFGGMDMTCTFHGHHGFKPNLETSCHFTCNGGGKYPLPSGVCEEGRLKCDVDSMKKLEDWKKELERRKKMICA
;
A
#
# COMPACT_ATOMS: atom_id res chain seq x y z
N MET A 1 17.71 -7.35 44.75
CA MET A 1 16.65 -7.12 43.73
C MET A 1 16.92 -5.87 42.86
N LEU A 2 18.19 -5.50 42.59
CA LEU A 2 18.53 -4.33 41.75
C LEU A 2 18.61 -4.66 40.25
N LEU A 3 18.88 -5.92 39.89
CA LEU A 3 19.15 -6.32 38.49
C LEU A 3 17.90 -6.24 37.59
N VAL A 4 16.71 -6.44 38.16
CA VAL A 4 15.44 -6.39 37.40
C VAL A 4 15.13 -4.97 36.93
N LEU A 5 15.45 -3.96 37.74
CA LEU A 5 15.23 -2.55 37.41
C LEU A 5 16.11 -2.10 36.23
N PHE A 6 17.34 -2.61 36.14
CA PHE A 6 18.26 -2.26 35.06
C PHE A 6 17.85 -2.85 33.70
N ALA A 7 17.25 -4.04 33.70
CA ALA A 7 16.76 -4.68 32.47
C ALA A 7 15.58 -3.94 31.83
N VAL A 8 14.64 -3.42 32.65
CA VAL A 8 13.46 -2.68 32.15
C VAL A 8 13.86 -1.35 31.53
N VAL A 9 14.83 -0.63 32.12
CA VAL A 9 15.31 0.67 31.60
C VAL A 9 16.02 0.53 30.25
N LEU A 10 16.73 -0.58 30.01
CA LEU A 10 17.45 -0.80 28.74
C LEU A 10 16.57 -1.35 27.61
N LEU A 11 15.46 -2.02 27.92
CA LEU A 11 14.53 -2.56 26.90
C LEU A 11 13.52 -1.53 26.39
N LEU A 12 13.17 -0.52 27.20
CA LEU A 12 12.27 0.58 26.81
C LEU A 12 12.73 1.39 25.57
N PRO A 13 14.01 1.83 25.47
CA PRO A 13 14.45 2.63 24.32
C PRO A 13 14.53 1.82 23.02
N ALA A 14 14.66 0.49 23.07
CA ALA A 14 14.68 -0.35 21.87
C ALA A 14 13.31 -0.33 21.14
N PHE A 15 12.20 -0.31 21.87
CA PHE A 15 10.86 -0.16 21.27
C PHE A 15 10.61 1.24 20.72
N GLN A 16 11.26 2.26 21.26
CA GLN A 16 11.10 3.64 20.78
C GLN A 16 11.83 3.86 19.45
N ALA A 17 12.99 3.22 19.24
CA ALA A 17 13.75 3.35 17.99
C ALA A 17 13.04 2.74 16.77
N GLU A 18 12.27 1.66 16.94
CA GLU A 18 11.47 1.08 15.85
C GLU A 18 10.18 1.89 15.57
N GLY A 19 9.57 2.47 16.61
CA GLY A 19 8.41 3.36 16.48
C GLY A 19 8.72 4.70 15.80
N GLU A 20 9.94 5.22 15.97
CA GLU A 20 10.39 6.47 15.34
C GLU A 20 10.50 6.37 13.81
N ARG A 21 10.73 5.16 13.28
CA ARG A 21 10.75 4.90 11.83
C ARG A 21 9.39 5.14 11.16
N PHE A 22 8.31 5.09 11.95
CA PHE A 22 6.93 5.32 11.50
C PHE A 22 6.38 6.70 11.89
N ARG A 23 7.00 7.43 12.83
CA ARG A 23 6.51 8.75 13.31
C ARG A 23 6.55 9.88 12.28
N GLY A 24 7.25 9.70 11.16
CA GLY A 24 7.37 10.72 10.11
C GLY A 24 6.45 10.54 8.90
N ARG A 25 5.71 9.42 8.79
CA ARG A 25 4.81 9.18 7.65
C ARG A 25 3.37 9.31 8.11
N PRO A 26 2.62 10.33 7.67
CA PRO A 26 1.22 10.48 8.04
C PRO A 26 0.47 9.20 7.62
N PHE A 27 -0.20 8.57 8.57
CA PHE A 27 -1.04 7.41 8.31
C PHE A 27 -2.42 7.90 7.83
N PRO A 28 -3.00 7.31 6.77
CA PRO A 28 -2.41 6.25 5.94
C PRO A 28 -1.28 6.79 5.06
N ASP A 29 -0.18 6.03 4.97
CA ASP A 29 0.96 6.35 4.12
C ASP A 29 0.46 6.64 2.69
N PRO A 30 0.85 7.77 2.08
CA PRO A 30 0.29 8.23 0.81
C PRO A 30 0.50 7.23 -0.34
N CYS A 31 1.51 6.37 -0.26
CA CYS A 31 1.73 5.27 -1.20
C CYS A 31 0.57 4.27 -1.13
N TYR A 32 0.23 3.80 0.08
CA TYR A 32 -0.84 2.82 0.29
C TYR A 32 -2.21 3.41 0.00
N SER A 33 -2.45 4.68 0.38
CA SER A 33 -3.70 5.38 0.06
C SER A 33 -3.92 5.47 -1.46
N THR A 34 -2.88 5.82 -2.22
CA THR A 34 -2.94 5.89 -3.68
C THR A 34 -3.13 4.51 -4.30
N LEU A 35 -2.41 3.50 -3.80
CA LEU A 35 -2.51 2.12 -4.25
C LEU A 35 -3.94 1.57 -4.07
N PHE A 36 -4.51 1.68 -2.87
CA PHE A 36 -5.85 1.17 -2.58
C PHE A 36 -6.91 1.86 -3.42
N GLY A 37 -6.78 3.18 -3.64
CA GLY A 37 -7.68 3.91 -4.53
C GLY A 37 -7.62 3.40 -5.98
N GLY A 38 -6.42 3.13 -6.51
CA GLY A 38 -6.28 2.59 -7.86
C GLY A 38 -6.76 1.13 -7.99
N MET A 39 -6.54 0.31 -6.96
CA MET A 39 -7.04 -1.06 -6.90
C MET A 39 -8.57 -1.10 -6.92
N ASP A 40 -9.21 -0.27 -6.11
CA ASP A 40 -10.67 -0.14 -6.05
C ASP A 40 -11.26 0.32 -7.40
N MET A 41 -10.67 1.35 -8.02
CA MET A 41 -11.07 1.81 -9.36
C MET A 41 -10.93 0.71 -10.41
N THR A 42 -9.81 -0.03 -10.38
CA THR A 42 -9.58 -1.13 -11.33
C THR A 42 -10.63 -2.22 -11.16
N CYS A 43 -10.88 -2.65 -9.93
CA CYS A 43 -11.94 -3.61 -9.64
C CYS A 43 -13.31 -3.11 -10.12
N THR A 44 -13.61 -1.84 -9.87
CA THR A 44 -14.86 -1.20 -10.31
C THR A 44 -15.00 -1.21 -11.84
N PHE A 45 -13.93 -0.92 -12.59
CA PHE A 45 -13.95 -0.99 -14.05
C PHE A 45 -14.18 -2.41 -14.60
N HIS A 46 -13.77 -3.42 -13.84
CA HIS A 46 -14.00 -4.82 -14.18
C HIS A 46 -15.35 -5.35 -13.63
N GLY A 47 -16.20 -4.49 -13.06
CA GLY A 47 -17.52 -4.86 -12.57
C GLY A 47 -17.54 -5.47 -11.16
N HIS A 48 -16.45 -5.32 -10.42
CA HIS A 48 -16.34 -5.81 -9.04
C HIS A 48 -16.60 -4.70 -8.02
N HIS A 49 -17.17 -5.06 -6.87
CA HIS A 49 -17.42 -4.13 -5.77
C HIS A 49 -16.22 -4.06 -4.81
N GLY A 50 -15.15 -3.43 -5.29
CA GLY A 50 -13.90 -3.22 -4.56
C GLY A 50 -12.94 -4.40 -4.57
N PHE A 51 -11.90 -4.31 -3.74
CA PHE A 51 -10.80 -5.26 -3.69
C PHE A 51 -10.76 -6.05 -2.38
N LYS A 52 -10.13 -7.24 -2.42
CA LYS A 52 -9.81 -8.02 -1.24
C LYS A 52 -8.52 -7.47 -0.61
N PRO A 53 -8.45 -7.29 0.72
CA PRO A 53 -7.28 -6.73 1.40
C PRO A 53 -6.05 -7.67 1.42
N ASN A 54 -6.07 -8.75 0.64
CA ASN A 54 -4.95 -9.67 0.53
C ASN A 54 -4.14 -9.30 -0.72
N LEU A 55 -3.07 -8.51 -0.53
CA LEU A 55 -2.07 -8.32 -1.55
C LEU A 55 -1.26 -9.61 -1.65
N GLU A 56 -1.36 -10.28 -2.78
CA GLU A 56 -0.63 -11.53 -2.98
C GLU A 56 0.86 -11.18 -3.10
N THR A 57 1.72 -12.03 -2.55
CA THR A 57 3.19 -11.92 -2.69
C THR A 57 3.66 -11.95 -4.14
N SER A 58 2.77 -12.12 -5.11
CA SER A 58 3.04 -12.07 -6.53
C SER A 58 2.86 -10.69 -7.16
N CYS A 59 2.71 -9.59 -6.38
CA CYS A 59 2.41 -8.25 -6.93
C CYS A 59 1.05 -8.19 -7.65
N HIS A 60 0.11 -9.02 -7.22
CA HIS A 60 -1.26 -9.04 -7.72
C HIS A 60 -2.22 -8.70 -6.59
N PHE A 61 -3.34 -8.09 -6.96
CA PHE A 61 -4.47 -7.92 -6.07
C PHE A 61 -5.69 -8.66 -6.61
N THR A 62 -6.53 -9.10 -5.69
CA THR A 62 -7.76 -9.81 -6.03
C THR A 62 -8.95 -8.89 -5.83
N CYS A 63 -9.88 -8.87 -6.78
CA CYS A 63 -11.14 -8.15 -6.64
C CYS A 63 -12.19 -8.95 -5.86
N ASN A 64 -13.16 -8.26 -5.27
CA ASN A 64 -14.31 -8.90 -4.66
C ASN A 64 -15.15 -9.62 -5.72
N GLY A 65 -15.48 -10.89 -5.48
CA GLY A 65 -16.14 -11.75 -6.48
C GLY A 65 -15.21 -12.53 -7.41
N GLY A 66 -13.89 -12.39 -7.26
CA GLY A 66 -12.91 -13.07 -8.11
C GLY A 66 -12.24 -12.10 -9.09
N GLY A 67 -11.24 -12.58 -9.84
CA GLY A 67 -10.41 -11.72 -10.71
C GLY A 67 -9.13 -11.26 -10.02
N LYS A 68 -8.00 -11.64 -10.61
CA LYS A 68 -6.66 -11.22 -10.17
C LYS A 68 -6.09 -10.25 -11.19
N TYR A 69 -5.60 -9.11 -10.72
CA TYR A 69 -5.02 -8.07 -11.56
C TYR A 69 -3.62 -7.72 -11.07
N PRO A 70 -2.66 -7.49 -11.99
CA PRO A 70 -1.31 -7.09 -11.61
C PRO A 70 -1.29 -5.64 -11.14
N LEU A 71 -0.38 -5.34 -10.21
CA LEU A 71 -0.02 -3.95 -9.90
C LEU A 71 0.72 -3.31 -11.08
N PRO A 72 0.71 -1.97 -11.19
CA PRO A 72 1.53 -1.26 -12.17
C PRO A 72 3.01 -1.63 -12.05
N SER A 73 3.64 -1.82 -13.19
CA SER A 73 5.03 -2.27 -13.30
C SER A 73 5.98 -1.35 -12.54
N GLY A 74 6.88 -1.96 -11.76
CA GLY A 74 7.93 -1.24 -11.04
C GLY A 74 7.48 -0.55 -9.76
N VAL A 75 6.25 -0.79 -9.28
CA VAL A 75 5.82 -0.44 -7.92
C VAL A 75 5.99 -1.61 -6.96
N CYS A 76 6.11 -2.82 -7.51
CA CYS A 76 6.32 -4.04 -6.74
C CYS A 76 7.57 -4.77 -7.23
N GLU A 77 8.45 -5.09 -6.29
CA GLU A 77 9.75 -5.72 -6.52
C GLU A 77 9.86 -6.92 -5.56
N GLU A 78 10.22 -8.09 -6.08
CA GLU A 78 10.29 -9.35 -5.31
C GLU A 78 9.02 -9.68 -4.51
N GLY A 79 7.85 -9.30 -5.02
CA GLY A 79 6.58 -9.56 -4.33
C GLY A 79 6.25 -8.59 -3.19
N ARG A 80 7.06 -7.54 -3.02
CA ARG A 80 6.87 -6.51 -2.01
C ARG A 80 6.60 -5.16 -2.67
N LEU A 81 5.63 -4.43 -2.13
CA LEU A 81 5.38 -3.07 -2.53
C LEU A 81 6.57 -2.19 -2.13
N LYS A 82 7.14 -1.49 -3.10
CA LYS A 82 8.18 -0.50 -2.87
C LYS A 82 7.50 0.86 -2.78
N CYS A 83 7.59 1.51 -1.62
CA CYS A 83 7.04 2.85 -1.41
C CYS A 83 8.18 3.88 -1.37
N ASP A 84 8.90 3.97 -2.49
CA ASP A 84 9.87 5.01 -2.81
C ASP A 84 9.28 6.07 -3.76
N VAL A 85 10.03 7.14 -4.04
CA VAL A 85 9.55 8.29 -4.82
C VAL A 85 9.18 7.91 -6.27
N ASP A 86 9.90 6.98 -6.89
CA ASP A 86 9.62 6.53 -8.26
C ASP A 86 8.34 5.69 -8.31
N SER A 87 8.19 4.77 -7.36
CA SER A 87 6.99 3.95 -7.20
C SER A 87 5.74 4.79 -6.90
N MET A 88 5.87 5.83 -6.07
CA MET A 88 4.78 6.77 -5.81
C MET A 88 4.34 7.52 -7.07
N LYS A 89 5.30 8.01 -7.88
CA LYS A 89 4.99 8.69 -9.14
C LYS A 89 4.26 7.78 -10.12
N LYS A 90 4.72 6.52 -10.25
CA LYS A 90 4.05 5.50 -11.07
C LYS A 90 2.62 5.20 -10.60
N LEU A 91 2.40 5.12 -9.28
CA LEU A 91 1.06 4.95 -8.71
C LEU A 91 0.15 6.15 -9.00
N GLU A 92 0.66 7.38 -8.89
CA GLU A 92 -0.10 8.58 -9.23
C GLU A 92 -0.47 8.64 -10.71
N ASP A 93 0.48 8.33 -11.60
CA ASP A 93 0.25 8.32 -13.03
C ASP A 93 -0.76 7.22 -13.42
N TRP A 94 -0.64 6.03 -12.82
CA TRP A 94 -1.63 4.96 -12.95
C TRP A 94 -3.03 5.41 -12.52
N LYS A 95 -3.15 6.07 -11.36
CA LYS A 95 -4.44 6.58 -10.87
C LYS A 95 -5.02 7.67 -11.79
N LYS A 96 -4.19 8.57 -12.32
CA LYS A 96 -4.63 9.58 -13.30
C LYS A 96 -5.19 8.95 -14.56
N GLU A 97 -4.56 7.87 -15.05
CA GLU A 97 -5.05 7.14 -16.22
C GLU A 97 -6.40 6.46 -15.93
N LEU A 98 -6.55 5.85 -14.76
CA LEU A 98 -7.83 5.29 -14.32
C LEU A 98 -8.93 6.37 -14.28
N GLU A 99 -8.66 7.53 -13.70
CA GLU A 99 -9.61 8.66 -13.69
C GLU A 99 -9.93 9.18 -15.09
N ARG A 100 -8.95 9.19 -16.00
CA ARG A 100 -9.16 9.56 -17.40
C ARG A 100 -10.11 8.58 -18.08
N ARG A 101 -9.89 7.27 -17.89
CA ARG A 101 -10.75 6.21 -18.42
C ARG A 101 -12.16 6.31 -17.85
N LYS A 102 -12.31 6.58 -16.55
CA LYS A 102 -13.61 6.82 -15.91
C LYS A 102 -14.39 7.93 -16.63
N LYS A 103 -13.73 9.05 -16.93
CA LYS A 103 -14.34 10.17 -17.64
C LYS A 103 -14.77 9.81 -19.07
N MET A 104 -14.04 8.94 -19.76
CA MET A 104 -14.43 8.50 -21.12
C MET A 104 -15.60 7.51 -21.10
N ILE A 105 -15.69 6.64 -20.09
CA ILE A 105 -16.74 5.63 -19.98
C ILE A 105 -18.06 6.25 -19.49
N CYS A 106 -17.99 7.33 -18.70
CA CYS A 106 -19.15 8.03 -18.15
C CYS A 106 -19.50 9.34 -18.88
N ALA A 107 -18.93 9.60 -20.06
CA ALA A 107 -19.29 10.72 -20.94
C ALA A 107 -20.32 10.28 -21.99
#